data_AF-A0A8S3GL90-F1
#
_entry.id   AF-A0A8S3GL90-F1
#
_cell.length_a   1.000
_cell.length_b   1.000
_cell.length_c   1.000
_cell.angle_alpha   90.00
_cell.angle_beta   90.00
_cell.angle_gamma   90.00
#
_symmetry.space_group_name_H-M   'P 1'
#
loop_
_entity.id
_entity.type
_entity.pdbx_description
1 polymer ?
#
loop_
_entity_poly.entity_id
_entity_poly.type
_entity_poly.pdbx_seq_one_letter_code
_entity_poly.pdbx_strand_id
1 'polypeptide(L)'
;MRLVSGFFASLPYFKLDERRAAFDLTTTTTTTKWPWFYSRSKQLLLFFQDPIHLATKWRNRLLSSTAQLRLGTQHISIEHLIDIIEDSNYSKLDHGLTRSDLNPKDHQNFY
;
A
#
# COMPACT_ATOMS: atom_id res chain seq x y z
N MET A 1 -6.55 13.93 -3.24
CA MET A 1 -6.66 12.46 -3.15
C MET A 1 -6.07 12.00 -1.82
N ARG A 2 -6.90 11.47 -0.90
CA ARG A 2 -6.44 10.88 0.38
C ARG A 2 -6.06 9.42 0.13
N LEU A 3 -4.86 9.00 0.52
CA LEU A 3 -4.46 7.60 0.50
C LEU A 3 -4.97 6.93 1.78
N VAL A 4 -5.80 5.91 1.64
CA VAL A 4 -6.24 5.05 2.75
C VAL A 4 -5.46 3.75 2.61
N SER A 5 -4.52 3.47 3.52
CA SER A 5 -3.79 2.20 3.57
C SER A 5 -4.60 1.19 4.35
N GLY A 6 -5.58 0.58 3.70
CA GLY A 6 -6.31 -0.55 4.24
C GLY A 6 -5.66 -1.86 3.81
N PHE A 7 -4.71 -2.37 4.58
CA PHE A 7 -4.15 -3.72 4.35
C PHE A 7 -5.21 -4.83 4.54
N PHE A 8 -6.21 -4.53 5.36
CA PHE A 8 -7.46 -5.25 5.52
C PHE A 8 -8.53 -4.23 5.92
N ALA A 9 -8.87 -3.30 5.03
CA ALA A 9 -10.07 -2.53 5.28
C ALA A 9 -11.28 -3.44 5.02
N SER A 10 -11.63 -4.29 6.00
CA SER A 10 -13.00 -4.17 6.49
C SER A 10 -13.20 -2.68 6.65
N LEU A 11 -14.09 -2.06 5.86
CA LEU A 11 -14.46 -0.68 6.15
C LEU A 11 -14.67 -0.62 7.67
N PRO A 12 -14.19 0.41 8.39
CA PRO A 12 -14.52 0.51 9.81
C PRO A 12 -16.04 0.28 9.91
N TYR A 13 -16.45 -0.72 10.70
CA TYR A 13 -17.83 -1.25 10.82
C TYR A 13 -18.34 -2.28 9.79
N PHE A 14 -17.51 -2.93 8.98
CA PHE A 14 -17.92 -3.99 8.04
C PHE A 14 -17.34 -5.35 8.43
N LYS A 15 -18.09 -6.11 9.23
CA LYS A 15 -17.77 -7.50 9.52
C LYS A 15 -18.09 -8.39 8.32
N LEU A 16 -17.07 -9.03 7.76
CA LEU A 16 -17.17 -9.82 6.53
C LEU A 16 -18.04 -11.07 6.72
N ASP A 17 -18.04 -11.63 7.94
CA ASP A 17 -18.88 -12.74 8.39
C ASP A 17 -20.36 -12.36 8.48
N GLU A 18 -20.68 -11.12 8.88
CA GLU A 18 -22.06 -10.64 8.99
C GLU A 18 -22.68 -10.25 7.62
N ARG A 19 -21.85 -10.01 6.58
CA ARG A 19 -22.30 -9.52 5.27
C ARG A 19 -21.70 -10.29 4.09
N ARG A 20 -21.54 -11.61 4.19
CA ARG A 20 -21.01 -12.47 3.10
C ARG A 20 -21.64 -12.22 1.73
N ALA A 21 -22.96 -12.01 1.68
CA ALA A 21 -23.68 -11.78 0.43
C ALA A 21 -23.21 -10.53 -0.36
N ALA A 22 -22.64 -9.52 0.32
CA ALA A 22 -22.10 -8.32 -0.33
C ALA A 22 -20.79 -8.59 -1.10
N PHE A 23 -20.12 -9.69 -0.81
CA PHE A 23 -18.84 -10.09 -1.41
C PHE A 23 -18.98 -11.35 -2.27
N ASP A 24 -20.17 -11.92 -2.34
CA ASP A 24 -20.44 -13.10 -3.14
C ASP A 24 -20.68 -12.70 -4.60
N LEU A 25 -19.68 -12.94 -5.46
CA LEU A 25 -19.89 -12.87 -6.91
C LEU A 25 -20.56 -14.13 -7.39
N THR A 26 -21.72 -13.97 -8.02
CA THR A 26 -22.33 -15.06 -8.77
C THR A 26 -21.76 -15.00 -10.17
N THR A 27 -20.91 -15.96 -10.53
CA THR A 27 -20.40 -16.04 -11.90
C THR A 27 -21.52 -16.58 -12.78
N THR A 28 -22.34 -15.70 -13.35
CA THR A 28 -23.31 -16.06 -14.37
C THR A 28 -22.57 -16.47 -15.63
N THR A 29 -22.48 -17.80 -15.83
CA THR A 29 -22.40 -18.45 -17.15
C THR A 29 -21.37 -17.90 -18.12
N THR A 30 -20.16 -18.48 -18.10
CA THR A 30 -19.39 -18.89 -19.30
C THR A 30 -18.30 -19.91 -18.92
N THR A 31 -18.57 -20.79 -17.94
CA THR A 31 -17.70 -21.92 -17.61
C THR A 31 -17.59 -22.95 -18.75
N THR A 32 -18.32 -22.78 -19.85
CA THR A 32 -18.21 -23.60 -21.06
C THR A 32 -17.09 -23.20 -22.01
N LYS A 33 -16.43 -22.04 -21.86
CA LYS A 33 -15.40 -21.58 -22.82
C LYS A 33 -14.00 -22.13 -22.53
N TRP A 34 -13.74 -22.60 -21.31
CA TRP A 34 -12.40 -23.00 -20.87
C TRP A 34 -12.46 -24.35 -20.15
N PRO A 35 -12.27 -25.48 -20.86
CA PRO A 35 -12.44 -26.82 -20.28
C PRO A 35 -11.44 -27.15 -19.16
N TRP A 36 -10.38 -26.36 -19.02
CA TRP A 36 -9.38 -26.49 -17.97
C TRP A 36 -9.62 -25.58 -16.75
N PHE A 37 -10.61 -24.67 -16.80
CA PHE A 37 -10.88 -23.73 -15.71
C PHE A 37 -12.07 -24.20 -14.87
N TYR A 38 -11.79 -24.81 -13.72
CA TYR A 38 -12.80 -25.21 -12.75
C TYR A 38 -12.94 -24.15 -11.66
N SER A 39 -14.13 -23.53 -11.57
CA SER A 39 -14.46 -22.57 -10.53
C SER A 39 -15.89 -22.79 -10.02
N ARG A 40 -16.12 -22.57 -8.72
CA ARG A 40 -17.46 -22.63 -8.12
C ARG A 40 -18.28 -21.44 -8.63
N SER A 41 -19.59 -21.66 -8.84
CA SER A 41 -20.54 -20.65 -9.34
C SER A 41 -20.70 -19.43 -8.42
N LYS A 42 -20.29 -19.59 -7.16
CA LYS A 42 -20.31 -18.56 -6.13
C LYS A 42 -18.90 -18.43 -5.56
N GLN A 43 -18.33 -17.24 -5.67
CA GLN A 43 -16.99 -16.94 -5.19
C GLN A 43 -17.02 -15.76 -4.23
N LEU A 44 -16.17 -15.83 -3.19
CA LEU A 44 -15.90 -14.69 -2.33
C LEU A 44 -14.92 -13.75 -3.06
N LEU A 45 -15.35 -12.53 -3.32
CA LEU A 45 -14.52 -11.47 -3.88
C LEU A 45 -13.86 -10.69 -2.75
N LEU A 46 -12.53 -10.69 -2.76
CA LEU A 46 -11.72 -9.86 -1.87
C LEU A 46 -10.94 -8.86 -2.73
N PHE A 47 -11.01 -7.59 -2.35
CA PHE A 47 -10.22 -6.53 -2.96
C PHE A 47 -8.94 -6.37 -2.16
N PHE A 48 -7.81 -6.64 -2.81
CA PHE A 48 -6.49 -6.38 -2.24
C PHE A 48 -5.84 -5.24 -3.00
N GLN A 49 -5.07 -4.44 -2.27
CA GLN A 49 -4.15 -3.49 -2.87
C GLN A 49 -2.74 -3.99 -2.65
N ASP A 50 -1.92 -3.90 -3.70
CA ASP A 50 -0.51 -4.30 -3.63
C ASP A 50 0.26 -3.45 -2.58
N PRO A 51 0.87 -4.09 -1.56
CA PRO A 51 1.73 -3.41 -0.58
C PRO A 51 2.80 -2.54 -1.20
N ILE A 52 3.46 -3.08 -2.22
CA ILE A 52 4.62 -2.48 -2.82
C ILE A 52 4.18 -1.20 -3.53
N HIS A 53 3.05 -1.26 -4.22
CA HIS A 53 2.46 -0.08 -4.85
C HIS A 53 2.02 1.00 -3.84
N LEU A 54 1.50 0.60 -2.68
CA LEU A 54 1.19 1.53 -1.58
C LEU A 54 2.46 2.20 -1.03
N ALA A 55 3.48 1.41 -0.71
CA ALA A 55 4.76 1.90 -0.22
C ALA A 55 5.42 2.87 -1.23
N THR A 56 5.37 2.53 -2.52
CA THR A 56 5.87 3.40 -3.60
C THR A 56 5.15 4.74 -3.64
N LYS A 57 3.82 4.75 -3.49
CA LYS A 57 3.04 5.99 -3.45
C LYS A 57 3.41 6.85 -2.25
N TRP A 58 3.63 6.23 -1.09
CA TRP A 58 4.07 6.96 0.11
C TRP A 58 5.47 7.54 -0.07
N ARG A 59 6.43 6.73 -0.53
CA ARG A 59 7.78 7.19 -0.84
C ARG A 59 7.77 8.35 -1.84
N ASN A 60 7.09 8.20 -2.97
CA ASN A 60 7.01 9.26 -3.97
C ASN A 60 6.38 10.54 -3.41
N ARG A 61 5.44 10.43 -2.46
CA ARG A 61 4.82 11.58 -1.83
C ARG A 61 5.75 12.24 -0.79
N LEU A 62 6.51 11.44 -0.05
CA LEU A 62 7.52 11.92 0.89
C LEU A 62 8.67 12.65 0.18
N LEU A 63 9.09 12.15 -0.98
CA LEU A 63 10.17 12.72 -1.79
C LEU A 63 9.67 13.79 -2.78
N SER A 64 8.36 14.08 -2.81
CA SER A 64 7.78 15.04 -3.74
C SER A 64 8.04 16.47 -3.28
N SER A 65 8.47 17.34 -4.19
CA SER A 65 8.51 18.78 -3.95
C SER A 65 7.13 19.46 -4.02
N THR A 66 6.11 18.76 -4.53
CA THR A 66 4.77 19.33 -4.77
C THR A 66 3.69 18.73 -3.88
N ALA A 67 3.83 17.47 -3.48
CA ALA A 67 2.84 16.77 -2.67
C ALA A 67 3.27 16.73 -1.20
N GLN A 68 2.38 17.16 -0.30
CA GLN A 68 2.63 17.04 1.14
C GLN A 68 2.16 15.66 1.66
N LEU A 69 2.97 15.09 2.56
CA LEU A 69 2.62 13.93 3.38
C LEU A 69 2.35 14.41 4.82
N ARG A 70 1.21 13.98 5.38
CA ARG A 70 0.80 14.33 6.74
C ARG A 70 0.34 13.09 7.49
N LEU A 71 0.72 12.98 8.76
CA LEU A 71 0.16 12.02 9.72
C LEU A 71 -0.60 12.81 10.81
N GLY A 72 -1.93 12.77 10.74
CA GLY A 72 -2.77 13.62 11.57
C GLY A 72 -2.53 15.10 11.28
N THR A 73 -2.10 15.84 12.30
CA THR A 73 -1.73 17.26 12.21
C THR A 73 -0.25 17.49 11.89
N GLN A 74 0.57 16.45 11.92
CA GLN A 74 2.01 16.55 11.73
C GLN A 74 2.38 16.47 10.24
N HIS A 75 3.33 17.31 9.84
CA HIS A 75 3.92 17.28 8.51
C HIS A 75 5.11 16.31 8.49
N ILE A 76 5.27 15.56 7.41
CA ILE A 76 6.41 14.68 7.21
C ILE A 76 7.07 15.05 5.90
N SER A 77 8.38 15.23 5.95
CA SER A 77 9.18 15.61 4.82
C SER A 77 10.52 14.87 4.82
N ILE A 78 11.26 15.05 3.72
CA ILE A 78 12.55 14.41 3.49
C ILE A 78 13.62 14.87 4.50
N GLU A 79 13.50 16.09 5.02
CA GLU A 79 14.43 16.67 5.99
C GLU A 79 14.50 15.81 7.25
N HIS A 80 13.37 15.28 7.73
CA HIS A 80 13.38 14.37 8.88
C HIS A 80 14.19 13.09 8.64
N LEU A 81 14.24 12.60 7.40
CA LEU A 81 15.07 11.43 7.06
C LEU A 81 16.54 11.80 6.94
N ILE A 82 16.84 13.00 6.46
CA ILE A 82 18.21 13.53 6.42
C ILE A 82 18.73 13.69 7.85
N ASP A 83 17.93 14.26 8.75
CA ASP A 83 18.28 14.42 10.16
C ASP A 83 18.64 13.07 10.80
N ILE A 84 17.86 12.01 10.54
CA ILE A 84 18.15 10.66 11.06
C ILE A 84 19.45 10.08 10.48
N ILE A 85 19.72 10.29 9.18
CA ILE A 85 20.93 9.78 8.53
C ILE A 85 22.18 10.52 9.04
N GLU A 86 22.05 11.78 9.41
CA GLU A 86 23.16 12.65 9.82
C GLU A 86 23.37 12.70 11.34
N ASP A 87 22.38 12.26 12.12
CA ASP A 87 22.45 12.22 13.58
C ASP A 87 23.43 11.13 14.06
N SER A 88 24.48 11.56 14.75
CA SER A 88 25.50 10.68 15.34
C SER A 88 24.97 9.70 16.40
N ASN A 89 23.76 9.90 16.92
CA ASN A 89 23.13 9.00 17.88
C ASN A 89 22.57 7.72 17.25
N TYR A 90 22.35 7.71 15.93
CA TYR A 90 21.83 6.56 15.22
C TYR A 90 22.88 6.04 14.24
N SER A 91 23.12 4.72 14.27
CA SER A 91 23.97 4.09 13.27
C SER A 91 23.15 3.71 12.04
N LYS A 92 23.82 3.54 10.89
CA LYS A 92 23.20 3.00 9.68
C LYS A 92 22.51 1.66 9.90
N LEU A 93 22.98 0.85 10.85
CA LEU A 93 22.35 -0.44 11.19
C LEU A 93 21.01 -0.26 11.91
N ASP A 94 20.83 0.85 12.63
CA ASP A 94 19.60 1.14 13.38
C ASP A 94 18.50 1.65 12.44
N HIS A 95 18.84 2.60 11.56
CA HIS A 95 17.86 3.26 10.69
C HIS A 95 17.78 2.66 9.28
N GLY A 96 18.78 1.92 8.81
CA GLY A 96 18.75 1.20 7.53
C GLY A 96 18.74 2.07 6.28
N LEU A 97 19.00 3.38 6.39
CA LEU A 97 18.91 4.34 5.29
C LEU A 97 20.30 4.80 4.80
N THR A 98 20.36 5.23 3.54
CA THR A 98 21.49 5.92 2.93
C THR A 98 21.00 7.15 2.17
N ARG A 99 21.90 8.12 1.94
CA ARG A 99 21.57 9.33 1.16
C ARG A 99 21.04 9.02 -0.25
N SER A 100 21.46 7.91 -0.86
CA SER A 100 20.97 7.50 -2.18
C SER A 100 19.50 7.08 -2.17
N ASP A 101 18.99 6.55 -1.06
CA ASP A 101 17.59 6.08 -0.97
C ASP A 101 16.59 7.24 -1.06
N LEU A 102 17.06 8.42 -0.69
CA LEU A 102 16.34 9.69 -0.75
C LEU A 102 16.33 10.33 -2.15
N ASN A 103 17.01 9.73 -3.13
CA ASN A 103 17.03 10.26 -4.48
C ASN A 103 15.68 10.00 -5.18
N PRO A 104 14.93 11.05 -5.56
CA PRO A 104 13.62 10.89 -6.18
C PRO A 104 13.68 10.23 -7.56
N LYS A 105 14.83 10.25 -8.26
CA LYS A 105 14.96 9.66 -9.61
C LYS A 105 14.88 8.13 -9.62
N ASP A 106 15.09 7.52 -8.46
CA ASP A 106 15.14 6.08 -8.32
C ASP A 106 13.77 5.53 -7.93
N HIS A 107 12.83 5.46 -8.87
CA HIS A 107 11.41 5.22 -8.58
C HIS A 107 11.02 3.76 -8.29
N GLN A 108 11.93 2.79 -8.49
CA GLN A 108 11.59 1.35 -8.47
C GLN A 108 12.57 0.46 -7.68
N ASN A 109 13.44 1.04 -6.84
CA ASN A 109 14.27 0.21 -5.96
C ASN A 109 13.44 -0.37 -4.81
N PHE A 110 13.14 -1.67 -4.92
CA PHE A 110 12.51 -2.52 -3.91
C PHE A 110 13.52 -3.59 -3.51
N TYR A 111 14.45 -3.24 -2.61
CA TYR A 111 15.42 -4.18 -2.02
C TYR A 111 14.95 -4.64 -0.64
#